data_AF-A0A3N5MYR2-F1
#
_entry.id   AF-A0A3N5MYR2-F1
#
_cell.length_a   1.000
_cell.length_b   1.000
_cell.length_c   1.000
_cell.angle_alpha   90.00
_cell.angle_beta   90.00
_cell.angle_gamma   90.00
#
_symmetry.space_group_name_H-M   'P 1'
#
loop_
_entity.id
_entity.type
_entity.pdbx_description
1 polymer ?
#
loop_
_entity_poly.entity_id
_entity_poly.type
_entity_poly.pdbx_seq_one_letter_code
_entity_poly.pdbx_strand_id
1 'polypeptide(L)'
;MQEIIARRRLESASRVLDNLRLPPLGGPMKRAIDVTMASVALIALMPLIILTAFLVRFLTKKSIILSERLIGHGGRIFVGYRFRIPVADAESTSHWANCIAATLSSSHLD
;
A
#
# COMPACT_ATOMS: atom_id res chain seq x y z
N MET A 1 -25.09 -5.01 -1.01
CA MET A 1 -25.59 -3.66 -1.39
C MET A 1 -24.88 -2.51 -0.67
N GLN A 2 -24.61 -2.59 0.64
CA GLN A 2 -24.00 -1.48 1.40
C GLN A 2 -22.54 -1.16 1.04
N GLU A 3 -21.74 -2.17 0.69
CA GLU A 3 -20.32 -1.98 0.30
C GLU A 3 -20.17 -1.16 -1.00
N ILE A 4 -21.07 -1.38 -1.97
CA ILE A 4 -21.06 -0.66 -3.26
C ILE A 4 -21.40 0.82 -3.07
N ILE A 5 -22.34 1.12 -2.17
CA ILE A 5 -22.74 2.50 -1.85
C ILE A 5 -21.61 3.23 -1.10
N ALA A 6 -20.94 2.55 -0.17
CA ALA A 6 -19.81 3.10 0.56
C ALA A 6 -18.61 3.40 -0.37
N ARG A 7 -18.25 2.46 -1.25
CA ARG A 7 -17.18 2.65 -2.24
C ARG A 7 -17.48 3.81 -3.19
N ARG A 8 -18.70 3.92 -3.71
CA ARG A 8 -19.13 5.06 -4.54
C ARG A 8 -18.98 6.41 -3.83
N ARG A 9 -19.37 6.49 -2.55
CA ARG A 9 -19.24 7.74 -1.78
C ARG A 9 -17.78 8.14 -1.56
N LEU A 10 -16.90 7.18 -1.27
CA LEU A 10 -15.47 7.46 -1.09
C LEU A 10 -14.79 7.92 -2.39
N GLU A 11 -15.12 7.27 -3.52
CA GLU A 11 -14.64 7.70 -4.83
C GLU A 11 -15.16 9.10 -5.21
N SER A 12 -16.40 9.41 -4.85
CA SER A 12 -16.99 10.73 -5.09
C SER A 12 -16.31 11.82 -4.27
N ALA A 13 -16.06 11.56 -2.99
CA ALA A 13 -15.33 12.48 -2.10
C ALA A 13 -13.88 12.69 -2.57
N SER A 14 -13.17 11.62 -2.96
CA SER A 14 -11.82 11.71 -3.51
C SER A 14 -11.78 12.58 -4.77
N ARG A 15 -12.71 12.39 -5.71
CA ARG A 15 -12.78 13.18 -6.95
C ARG A 15 -13.07 14.66 -6.70
N VAL A 16 -13.91 14.97 -5.71
CA VAL A 16 -14.18 16.36 -5.31
C VAL A 16 -12.93 17.01 -4.71
N LEU A 17 -12.20 16.30 -3.84
CA LEU A 17 -10.95 16.78 -3.27
C LEU A 17 -9.85 16.96 -4.33
N ASP A 18 -9.78 16.05 -5.31
CA ASP A 18 -8.85 16.17 -6.45
C ASP A 18 -9.18 17.39 -7.33
N ASN A 19 -10.47 17.64 -7.60
CA ASN A 19 -10.93 18.79 -8.38
C ASN A 19 -10.66 20.13 -7.70
N LEU A 20 -10.59 20.16 -6.36
CA LEU A 20 -10.28 21.37 -5.59
C LEU A 20 -8.82 21.82 -5.72
N ARG A 21 -7.97 21.11 -6.49
CA ARG A 21 -6.54 21.42 -6.73
C ARG A 21 -5.83 21.90 -5.46
N LEU A 22 -6.07 21.19 -4.36
CA LEU A 22 -5.46 21.56 -3.08
C LEU A 22 -3.95 21.64 -3.27
N PRO A 23 -3.28 22.71 -2.80
CA PRO A 23 -1.84 22.79 -2.90
C PRO A 23 -1.20 21.63 -2.12
N PRO A 24 0.00 21.17 -2.50
CA PRO A 24 0.70 20.12 -1.78
C PRO A 24 0.90 20.54 -0.32
N LEU A 25 0.48 19.69 0.61
CA LEU A 25 0.62 19.94 2.04
C LEU A 25 2.10 20.15 2.39
N GLY A 26 2.42 21.28 3.04
CA GLY A 26 3.78 21.65 3.43
C GLY A 26 4.61 22.35 2.35
N GLY A 27 4.10 22.49 1.13
CA GLY A 27 4.74 23.30 0.08
C GLY A 27 6.14 22.84 -0.37
N PRO A 28 6.90 23.70 -1.06
CA PRO A 28 8.19 23.34 -1.64
C PRO A 28 9.27 23.05 -0.60
N MET A 29 9.22 23.72 0.56
CA MET A 29 10.20 23.51 1.64
C MET A 29 10.07 22.10 2.25
N LYS A 30 8.83 21.64 2.50
CA LYS A 30 8.59 20.25 2.95
C LYS A 30 9.10 19.26 1.92
N ARG A 31 8.87 19.52 0.63
CA ARG A 31 9.36 18.67 -0.46
C ARG A 31 10.89 18.58 -0.48
N ALA A 32 11.59 19.69 -0.27
CA ALA A 32 13.05 19.70 -0.18
C ALA A 32 13.53 18.82 0.99
N ILE A 33 12.93 19.01 2.17
CA ILE A 33 13.25 18.21 3.37
C ILE A 33 13.00 16.71 3.13
N ASP A 34 11.85 16.36 2.55
CA ASP A 34 11.49 14.97 2.28
C ASP A 34 12.49 14.30 1.33
N VAL A 35 12.90 14.99 0.27
CA VAL A 35 13.89 14.46 -0.68
C VAL A 35 15.26 14.34 -0.03
N THR A 36 15.73 15.37 0.67
CA THR A 36 17.04 15.34 1.34
C THR A 36 17.10 14.25 2.40
N MET A 37 16.09 14.16 3.28
CA MET A 37 16.03 13.12 4.31
C MET A 37 15.91 11.72 3.70
N ALA A 38 15.10 11.54 2.65
CA ALA A 38 14.99 10.25 1.98
C ALA A 38 16.32 9.82 1.33
N SER A 39 17.04 10.74 0.68
CA SER A 39 18.35 10.46 0.09
C SER A 39 19.39 10.08 1.14
N VAL A 40 19.44 10.82 2.26
CA VAL A 40 20.34 10.51 3.38
C VAL A 40 20.01 9.15 3.99
N ALA A 41 18.74 8.89 4.27
CA ALA A 41 18.29 7.61 4.81
C ALA A 41 18.58 6.45 3.86
N LEU A 42 18.41 6.64 2.54
CA LEU A 42 18.70 5.62 1.54
C LEU A 42 20.18 5.22 1.54
N ILE A 43 21.10 6.18 1.66
CA ILE A 43 22.54 5.93 1.73
C ILE A 43 22.91 5.29 3.08
N ALA A 44 22.40 5.85 4.18
CA ALA A 44 22.71 5.35 5.53
C ALA A 44 22.19 3.92 5.76
N LEU A 45 21.01 3.58 5.22
CA LEU A 45 20.40 2.27 5.35
C LEU A 45 20.73 1.32 4.19
N MET A 46 21.51 1.77 3.20
CA MET A 46 21.89 0.98 2.03
C MET A 46 22.42 -0.43 2.36
N PRO A 47 23.34 -0.62 3.35
CA PRO A 47 23.80 -1.97 3.71
C PRO A 47 22.67 -2.86 4.24
N LEU A 48 21.73 -2.32 5.03
CA LEU A 48 20.57 -3.05 5.54
C LEU A 48 19.59 -3.40 4.42
N ILE A 49 19.36 -2.48 3.48
CA ILE A 49 18.51 -2.69 2.31
C ILE A 49 19.06 -3.82 1.43
N ILE A 50 20.38 -3.86 1.21
CA ILE A 50 21.01 -4.97 0.48
C ILE A 50 20.85 -6.29 1.23
N LEU A 51 21.13 -6.31 2.54
CA LEU A 51 21.03 -7.52 3.35
C LEU A 51 19.61 -8.11 3.34
N THR A 52 18.60 -7.26 3.50
CA THR A 52 17.19 -7.66 3.42
C THR A 52 16.82 -8.14 2.02
N ALA A 53 17.31 -7.48 0.97
CA ALA A 53 17.10 -7.92 -0.41
C ALA A 53 17.66 -9.34 -0.67
N PHE A 54 18.86 -9.64 -0.17
CA PHE A 54 19.43 -10.99 -0.23
C PHE A 54 18.55 -12.00 0.52
N LEU A 55 18.16 -11.69 1.75
CA LEU A 55 17.36 -12.59 2.58
C LEU A 55 16.02 -12.93 1.92
N VAL A 56 15.32 -11.93 1.39
CA VAL A 56 14.07 -12.10 0.64
C VAL A 56 14.29 -12.95 -0.62
N ARG A 57 15.40 -12.74 -1.34
CA ARG A 57 15.74 -13.53 -2.54
C ARG A 57 15.95 -15.00 -2.20
N PHE A 58 16.65 -15.30 -1.11
CA PHE A 58 16.90 -16.67 -0.67
C PHE A 58 15.62 -17.37 -0.21
N LEU A 59 14.79 -16.69 0.58
CA LEU A 59 13.57 -17.27 1.14
C LEU A 59 12.48 -17.49 0.09
N THR A 60 12.33 -16.57 -0.87
CA THR A 60 11.22 -16.64 -1.84
C THR A 60 11.62 -17.20 -3.21
N LYS A 61 12.91 -17.20 -3.54
CA LYS A 61 13.48 -17.52 -4.88
C LYS A 61 12.88 -16.72 -6.05
N LYS A 62 12.13 -15.63 -5.77
CA LYS A 62 11.40 -14.81 -6.75
C LYS A 62 11.90 -13.35 -6.73
N SER A 63 11.22 -12.46 -7.46
CA SER A 63 11.50 -11.02 -7.45
C SER A 63 11.45 -10.47 -6.02
N ILE A 64 12.47 -9.68 -5.67
CA ILE A 64 12.66 -9.09 -4.34
C ILE A 64 11.67 -7.94 -4.11
N ILE A 65 11.45 -7.13 -5.15
CA ILE A 65 10.63 -5.91 -5.09
C ILE A 65 9.34 -6.15 -5.86
N LEU A 66 8.23 -5.71 -5.26
CA LEU A 66 6.91 -5.65 -5.87
C LEU A 66 6.58 -4.20 -6.23
N SER A 67 5.99 -4.01 -7.41
CA SER A 67 5.49 -2.73 -7.88
C SER A 67 3.97 -2.67 -7.77
N GLU A 68 3.45 -1.65 -7.10
CA GLU A 68 2.01 -1.44 -6.91
C GLU A 68 1.62 -0.04 -7.39
N ARG A 69 0.47 0.11 -8.05
CA ARG A 69 -0.03 1.42 -8.48
C ARG A 69 -0.81 2.07 -7.34
N LEU A 70 -0.36 3.25 -6.93
CA LEU A 70 -0.95 4.03 -5.84
C LEU A 70 -1.44 5.38 -6.36
N ILE A 71 -2.46 5.94 -5.69
CA ILE A 71 -2.99 7.27 -6.01
C ILE A 71 -2.20 8.30 -5.19
N GLY A 72 -1.56 9.23 -5.87
CA GLY A 72 -0.76 10.30 -5.28
C GLY A 72 -1.48 11.64 -5.26
N HIS A 73 -0.73 12.72 -5.05
CA HIS A 73 -1.26 14.08 -4.94
C HIS A 73 -2.04 14.52 -6.20
N GLY A 74 -3.28 14.99 -6.00
CA GLY A 74 -4.17 15.46 -7.06
C GLY A 74 -4.58 14.34 -8.02
N GLY A 75 -4.85 13.14 -7.50
CA GLY A 75 -5.25 11.97 -8.28
C GLY A 75 -4.15 11.36 -9.17
N ARG A 76 -2.91 11.86 -9.11
CA ARG A 76 -1.82 11.38 -9.99
C ARG A 76 -1.33 10.01 -9.56
N ILE A 77 -1.45 9.02 -10.45
CA ILE A 77 -0.98 7.66 -10.17
C ILE A 77 0.55 7.63 -10.11
N PHE A 78 1.10 6.98 -9.09
CA PHE A 78 2.53 6.67 -8.98
C PHE A 78 2.74 5.19 -8.66
N VAL A 79 3.93 4.67 -8.98
CA VAL A 79 4.30 3.29 -8.65
C VAL A 79 5.01 3.27 -7.31
N GLY A 80 4.41 2.61 -6.33
CA GLY A 80 5.03 2.29 -5.05
C GLY A 80 5.85 1.01 -5.14
N TYR A 81 6.99 0.99 -4.45
CA TYR A 81 7.85 -0.19 -4.34
C TYR A 81 7.83 -0.71 -2.91
N ARG A 82 7.70 -2.02 -2.75
CA ARG A 82 7.82 -2.70 -1.46
C ARG A 82 8.59 -4.01 -1.57
N PHE A 83 9.23 -4.42 -0.49
CA PHE A 83 9.84 -5.74 -0.42
C PHE A 83 8.78 -6.82 -0.39
N ARG A 84 9.06 -7.93 -1.07
CA ARG A 84 8.25 -9.13 -0.96
C ARG A 84 8.42 -9.71 0.45
N ILE A 85 7.31 -9.95 1.12
CA ILE A 85 7.30 -10.65 2.42
C ILE A 85 7.25 -12.16 2.12
N PRO A 86 8.20 -12.96 2.62
CA PRO A 86 8.10 -14.41 2.58
C PRO A 86 6.89 -14.83 3.42
N VAL A 87 5.91 -15.48 2.80
CA VAL A 87 4.81 -16.10 3.55
C VAL A 87 5.31 -17.48 3.97
N ALA A 88 5.54 -17.66 5.28
CA ALA A 88 5.69 -18.98 5.87
C ALA A 88 4.27 -19.56 5.98
N ASP A 89 3.93 -20.48 5.09
CA ASP A 89 2.68 -21.24 5.04
C ASP A 89 1.36 -20.45 5.09
N ALA A 90 0.67 -20.48 3.95
CA ALA A 90 -0.54 -19.73 3.63
C ALA A 90 -1.83 -20.28 4.28
N GLU A 91 -1.76 -20.77 5.53
CA GLU A 91 -2.95 -21.30 6.22
C GLU A 91 -3.65 -20.25 7.09
N SER A 92 -2.94 -19.18 7.51
CA SER A 92 -3.48 -18.21 8.46
C SER A 92 -4.24 -17.04 7.81
N THR A 93 -3.91 -16.65 6.58
CA THR A 93 -4.48 -15.42 5.97
C THR A 93 -5.93 -15.60 5.50
N SER A 94 -6.42 -16.81 5.30
CA SER A 94 -7.79 -17.10 4.84
C SER A 94 -8.74 -17.49 5.96
N HIS A 95 -8.28 -17.75 7.20
CA HIS A 95 -9.18 -18.17 8.26
C HIS A 95 -10.20 -17.07 8.60
N TRP A 96 -9.81 -15.80 8.72
CA TRP A 96 -10.77 -14.73 9.00
C TRP A 96 -11.78 -14.55 7.85
N ALA A 97 -11.36 -14.73 6.59
CA ALA A 97 -12.24 -14.68 5.43
C ALA A 97 -13.22 -15.87 5.42
N ASN A 98 -12.74 -17.08 5.73
CA ASN A 98 -13.56 -18.28 5.87
C ASN A 98 -14.51 -18.17 7.07
N CYS A 99 -14.08 -17.55 8.17
CA CYS A 99 -14.89 -17.33 9.36
C CYS A 99 -16.01 -16.35 9.06
N ILE A 100 -15.72 -15.24 8.38
CA ILE A 100 -16.75 -14.29 7.94
C ILE A 100 -17.69 -14.94 6.93
N ALA A 101 -17.20 -15.72 5.97
CA ALA A 101 -18.04 -16.45 5.02
C ALA A 101 -18.97 -17.44 5.75
N ALA A 102 -18.46 -18.16 6.75
CA ALA A 102 -19.26 -19.05 7.60
C ALA A 102 -20.28 -18.27 8.45
N THR A 103 -19.89 -17.13 9.03
CA THR A 103 -20.80 -16.26 9.79
C THR A 103 -21.92 -15.71 8.89
N LEU A 104 -21.59 -15.24 7.69
CA LEU A 104 -22.56 -14.72 6.73
C LEU A 104 -23.56 -15.81 6.32
N SER A 105 -23.06 -17.01 5.97
CA SER A 105 -23.91 -18.16 5.64
C SER A 105 -24.81 -18.59 6.81
N SER A 106 -24.34 -18.46 8.06
CA SER A 106 -25.15 -18.78 9.25
C SER A 106 -26.15 -17.69 9.65
N SER A 107 -25.96 -16.46 9.17
CA SER A 107 -26.75 -15.29 9.59
C SER A 107 -28.07 -15.12 8.85
N HIS A 108 -28.39 -16.01 7.89
CA HIS A 108 -29.68 -16.03 7.16
C HIS A 108 -30.06 -14.66 6.53
N LEU A 109 -29.05 -13.86 6.19
CA LEU A 109 -29.16 -12.59 5.46
C LEU A 109 -28.77 -12.83 4.00
N ASP A 110 -29.57 -13.64 3.31
CA ASP A 110 -29.62 -13.66 1.84
C ASP A 110 -30.62 -12.62 1.33
#